data_AF-A0A6G3ZDK4-F1
#
_entry.id   AF-A0A6G3ZDK4-F1
#
_cell.length_a   1.000
_cell.length_b   1.000
_cell.length_c   1.000
_cell.angle_alpha   90.00
_cell.angle_beta   90.00
_cell.angle_gamma   90.00
#
_symmetry.space_group_name_H-M   'P 1'
#
loop_
_entity.id
_entity.type
_entity.pdbx_description
1 polymer ?
#
loop_
_entity_poly.entity_id
_entity_poly.type
_entity_poly.pdbx_seq_one_letter_code
_entity_poly.pdbx_strand_id
1 'polypeptide(L)' 'MAPIRSLSGLTGKTQVLGIIGHPIIHSLSPPMQNAALQELGIDSVYVPFSVEPNQVEAAIAGLWALG' A
#
# COMPACT_ATOMS: atom_id res chain seq x y z
N MET A 1 17.68 3.85 0.60
CA MET A 1 16.61 3.34 1.49
C MET A 1 15.65 4.51 1.69
N ALA A 2 14.45 4.47 1.13
CA ALA A 2 13.48 5.57 1.31
C ALA A 2 13.16 5.70 2.80
N PRO A 3 13.12 6.92 3.37
CA PRO A 3 12.82 7.09 4.79
C PRO A 3 11.44 6.50 5.08
N ILE A 4 11.34 5.69 6.13
CA ILE A 4 10.06 5.22 6.64
C ILE A 4 9.27 6.48 7.03
N ARG A 5 8.12 6.70 6.39
CA ARG A 5 7.24 7.83 6.74
C ARG A 5 6.96 7.75 8.24
N SER A 6 7.24 8.83 8.97
CA SER A 6 6.99 8.87 10.40
C SER A 6 5.53 8.52 10.66
N LEU A 7 5.26 7.51 11.52
CA LEU A 7 3.91 7.09 11.89
C LEU A 7 3.07 8.24 12.47
N SER A 8 3.73 9.32 12.92
CA SER A 8 3.13 10.57 13.40
C SER A 8 2.18 11.25 12.41
N GLY A 9 2.25 10.92 11.11
CA GLY A 9 1.45 11.56 10.06
C GLY A 9 0.24 10.75 9.57
N LEU A 10 0.02 9.54 10.08
CA LEU A 10 -1.13 8.71 9.69
C LEU A 10 -2.34 9.06 10.55
N THR A 11 -3.49 9.22 9.91
CA THR A 11 -4.76 9.47 10.59
C THR A 11 -5.80 8.45 10.17
N GLY A 12 -6.96 8.43 10.83
CA GLY A 12 -8.10 7.61 10.39
C GLY A 12 -8.69 8.02 9.03
N LYS A 13 -8.18 9.08 8.40
CA LYS A 13 -8.58 9.53 7.06
C LYS A 13 -7.58 9.14 5.97
N THR A 14 -6.39 8.69 6.34
CA THR A 14 -5.34 8.33 5.39
C THR A 14 -5.79 7.14 4.55
N GLN A 15 -5.76 7.27 3.23
CA GLN A 15 -6.17 6.19 2.32
C GLN A 15 -5.05 5.15 2.15
N VAL A 16 -5.44 3.89 2.06
CA VAL A 16 -4.50 2.79 1.79
C VAL A 16 -4.58 2.41 0.32
N LEU A 17 -3.50 2.66 -0.41
CA LEU A 17 -3.28 2.17 -1.76
C LEU A 17 -2.35 0.96 -1.71
N GLY A 18 -2.33 0.14 -2.75
CA GLY A 18 -1.38 -0.96 -2.79
C GLY A 18 -1.28 -1.71 -4.09
N ILE A 19 -0.39 -2.70 -4.06
CA ILE A 19 -0.12 -3.64 -5.14
C ILE A 19 -0.25 -5.06 -4.60
N ILE A 20 -0.93 -5.94 -5.34
CA ILE A 20 -1.06 -7.36 -5.01
C ILE A 20 -0.08 -8.17 -5.86
N GLY A 21 0.59 -9.15 -5.25
CA GLY A 21 1.36 -10.17 -5.98
C GLY A 21 1.98 -11.22 -5.06
N HIS A 22 2.62 -12.23 -5.65
CA HIS A 22 3.34 -13.27 -4.93
C HIS A 22 4.47 -13.89 -5.79
N PRO A 23 5.75 -13.83 -5.36
CA PRO A 23 6.28 -12.99 -4.27
C PRO A 23 6.32 -11.51 -4.68
N ILE A 24 5.96 -10.60 -3.77
CA ILE A 24 5.88 -9.15 -4.04
C ILE A 24 6.96 -8.32 -3.31
N ILE A 25 7.74 -8.94 -2.43
CA ILE A 25 8.70 -8.25 -1.54
C ILE A 25 9.79 -7.46 -2.27
N HIS A 26 10.11 -7.82 -3.50
CA HIS A 26 11.13 -7.15 -4.31
C HIS A 26 10.60 -5.96 -5.12
N SER A 27 9.30 -5.66 -5.02
CA SER A 27 8.70 -4.56 -5.75
C SER A 27 9.33 -3.23 -5.35
N LEU A 28 9.79 -2.46 -6.34
CA LEU A 28 10.23 -1.08 -6.14
C LEU A 28 9.07 -0.08 -6.19
N SER A 29 7.85 -0.55 -6.45
CA SER A 29 6.68 0.32 -6.49
C SER A 29 6.35 0.98 -5.13
N PRO A 30 6.48 0.34 -3.95
CA PRO A 30 6.20 1.02 -2.69
C PRO A 30 7.08 2.23 -2.40
N PRO A 31 8.43 2.18 -2.48
CA PRO A 31 9.23 3.37 -2.25
C PRO A 31 8.99 4.47 -3.30
N MET A 32 8.75 4.09 -4.57
CA MET A 32 8.46 5.06 -5.65
C MET A 32 7.13 5.78 -5.44
N GLN A 33 6.05 5.03 -5.17
CA GLN A 33 4.71 5.59 -4.99
C GLN A 33 4.61 6.41 -3.71
N ASN A 34 5.17 5.93 -2.59
CA ASN A 34 5.15 6.71 -1.35
C ASN A 34 5.94 8.02 -1.46
N ALA A 35 7.05 8.05 -2.21
CA ALA A 35 7.78 9.30 -2.48
C ALA A 35 6.92 10.29 -3.29
N ALA A 36 6.22 9.82 -4.32
CA ALA A 36 5.33 10.66 -5.11
C ALA A 36 4.14 11.19 -4.28
N LEU A 37 3.51 10.33 -3.47
CA LEU A 37 2.41 10.72 -2.57
C LEU A 37 2.86 11.78 -1.55
N GLN A 38 4.08 11.64 -1.02
CA GLN A 38 4.67 12.61 -0.10
C GLN A 38 4.92 13.95 -0.78
N GLU A 39 5.54 13.96 -1.96
CA GLU A 39 5.84 15.19 -2.71
C GLU A 39 4.56 15.96 -3.09
N LEU A 40 3.49 15.23 -3.43
CA LEU A 40 2.20 15.81 -3.79
C LEU A 40 1.32 16.18 -2.58
N GLY A 41 1.78 15.90 -1.35
CA GLY A 41 0.98 16.15 -0.14
C GLY A 41 -0.31 15.32 -0.06
N ILE A 42 -0.36 14.17 -0.73
CA ILE A 42 -1.53 13.29 -0.74
C ILE A 42 -1.54 12.47 0.56
N ASP A 43 -2.65 12.49 1.28
CA ASP A 43 -2.87 11.71 2.51
C ASP A 43 -3.19 10.24 2.19
N SER A 44 -2.21 9.55 1.63
CA SER A 44 -2.26 8.13 1.33
C SER A 44 -0.95 7.43 1.65
N VAL A 45 -1.03 6.12 1.87
CA VAL A 45 0.12 5.20 1.94
C VAL A 45 0.00 4.13 0.86
N TYR A 46 1.13 3.69 0.31
CA TYR A 46 1.18 2.63 -0.70
C TYR A 46 1.85 1.37 -0.14
N VAL A 47 1.12 0.25 -0.07
CA VAL A 47 1.55 -0.98 0.63
C VAL A 47 1.58 -2.18 -0.32
N PRO A 48 2.61 -3.04 -0.27
CA PRO A 48 2.59 -4.33 -0.97
C PRO A 48 1.76 -5.36 -0.18
N PHE A 49 0.77 -5.95 -0.84
CA PHE A 49 -0.05 -7.05 -0.31
C PHE A 49 0.41 -8.37 -0.92
N SER A 50 1.01 -9.24 -0.09
CA SER A 50 1.38 -10.59 -0.51
C SER A 50 0.13 -11.48 -0.49
N VAL A 51 -0.36 -11.86 -1.67
CA VAL A 51 -1.58 -12.68 -1.82
C VAL A 51 -1.25 -13.90 -2.66
N GLU A 52 -1.45 -15.09 -2.10
CA GLU A 52 -1.27 -16.34 -2.83
C GLU A 52 -2.21 -16.40 -4.06
N PRO A 53 -1.81 -17.05 -5.16
CA PRO A 53 -2.64 -17.12 -6.37
C PRO A 53 -4.06 -17.67 -6.14
N ASN A 54 -4.24 -18.57 -5.17
CA ASN A 54 -5.53 -19.15 -4.81
C ASN A 54 -6.36 -18.30 -3.83
N GLN A 55 -5.87 -17.13 -3.42
CA GLN A 55 -6.54 -16.25 -2.45
C GLN A 55 -6.97 -14.90 -3.04
N VAL A 56 -6.78 -14.68 -4.34
CA VAL A 56 -7.09 -13.39 -4.98
C VAL A 56 -8.56 -12.99 -4.78
N GLU A 57 -9.50 -13.93 -4.92
CA GLU A 57 -10.92 -13.66 -4.70
C GLU A 57 -11.19 -13.15 -3.27
N ALA A 58 -10.67 -13.85 -2.26
CA ALA A 58 -10.81 -13.47 -0.86
C ALA A 58 -10.13 -12.12 -0.55
N ALA A 59 -8.96 -11.87 -1.14
CA ALA A 59 -8.25 -10.60 -0.98
C ALA A 59 -9.04 -9.42 -1.57
N ILE A 60 -9.58 -9.58 -2.78
CA ILE A 60 -10.41 -8.54 -3.40
C ILE A 60 -11.70 -8.33 -2.60
N ALA A 61 -12.38 -9.39 -2.17
CA ALA A 61 -13.56 -9.28 -1.31
C ALA A 61 -13.25 -8.53 0.02
N GLY A 62 -12.09 -8.81 0.62
CA GLY A 62 -11.59 -8.08 1.78
C GLY A 62 -11.38 -6.60 1.51
N LEU A 63 -10.76 -6.25 0.38
CA LEU A 63 -10.59 -4.84 -0.02
C LEU A 63 -11.93 -4.11 -0.17
N TRP A 64 -12.93 -4.73 -0.83
CA TRP A 64 -14.28 -4.15 -0.95
C TRP A 64 -14.97 -3.94 0.40
N ALA A 65 -14.75 -4.84 1.36
CA ALA A 65 -15.33 -4.71 2.70
C ALA A 65 -14.65 -3.63 3.55
N LEU A 66 -13.39 -3.30 3.26
CA LEU A 66 -12.59 -2.33 4.01
C LEU A 66 -12.81 -0.88 3.57
N GLY A 67 -13.26 -0.63 2.34
CA GLY A 67 -13.64 0.71 1.84
C GLY A 67 -12.78 1.22 0.70
#